data_AF-A0A6J1DLL7-F1
#
_entry.id   AF-A0A6J1DLL7-F1
#
_cell.length_a   1.000
_cell.length_b   1.000
_cell.length_c   1.000
_cell.angle_alpha   90.00
_cell.angle_beta   90.00
_cell.angle_gamma   90.00
#
_symmetry.space_group_name_H-M   'P 1'
#
loop_
_entity.id
_entity.type
_entity.pdbx_description
1 polymer ?
#
loop_
_entity_poly.entity_id
_entity_poly.type
_entity_poly.pdbx_seq_one_letter_code
_entity_poly.pdbx_strand_id
1 'polypeptide(L)'
;MVQSAGTDDVKEGSLQAKSWVVGHLVQSKFTDVSRTYRPKDIMQDIREEYGVNMSYDKAWRSSEEALRLIRGDPASSYGLLPAYGEAVKIMNPGTIFELELDDSKYFKYVFMAMGQSIRGFMCCIRPVLVIDGAHLKGKYGGVLLTASAVDANNQIYSVAFAIVGSESVASWAWFMTQLKSVVHTVQNLVFISDRHAAICKAIDEVFPTAFHCFCIHHLKMNLLAKFKTPALEALFFKAAKAFHESYFNENWVQLCAHPGVREYLEAIGKERWARCFQTKLRYSQMTTTIAESVNALFRHAHKLPVIALLDHIRGVL
;
A
#
# COMPACT_ATOMS: atom_id res chain seq x y z
N MET A 1 -32.76 56.72 46.91
CA MET A 1 -31.68 55.78 47.28
C MET A 1 -32.32 54.42 47.49
N VAL A 2 -32.07 53.33 46.75
CA VAL A 2 -31.30 53.04 45.55
C VAL A 2 -32.06 51.89 44.89
N GLN A 3 -32.53 52.05 43.66
CA GLN A 3 -32.85 50.92 42.79
C GLN A 3 -31.53 50.45 42.19
N SER A 4 -31.09 49.24 42.52
CA SER A 4 -30.04 48.56 41.77
C SER A 4 -30.70 47.54 40.86
N ALA A 5 -30.59 47.79 39.56
CA ALA A 5 -30.96 46.88 38.49
C ALA A 5 -30.22 45.54 38.67
N GLY A 6 -30.98 44.46 38.83
CA GLY A 6 -30.48 43.11 38.57
C GLY A 6 -30.33 42.98 37.06
N THR A 7 -29.10 42.78 36.61
CA THR A 7 -28.79 42.44 35.23
C THR A 7 -29.44 41.11 34.89
N ASP A 8 -30.38 41.15 33.94
CA ASP A 8 -30.89 39.97 33.25
C ASP A 8 -29.71 39.30 32.52
N ASP A 9 -29.15 38.25 33.12
CA ASP A 9 -28.31 37.29 32.40
C ASP A 9 -29.21 36.54 31.42
N VAL A 10 -29.29 37.09 30.21
CA VAL A 10 -29.80 36.42 29.02
C VAL A 10 -29.05 35.10 28.90
N LYS A 11 -29.74 33.99 29.16
CA LYS A 11 -29.27 32.67 28.77
C LYS A 11 -29.15 32.66 27.25
N GLU A 12 -27.97 32.95 26.72
CA GLU A 12 -27.59 32.63 25.35
C GLU A 12 -27.83 31.14 25.14
N GLY A 13 -28.90 30.81 24.42
CA GLY A 13 -29.16 29.44 23.99
C GLY A 13 -27.96 28.97 23.20
N SER A 14 -27.27 27.93 23.68
CA SER A 14 -26.12 27.38 22.96
C SER A 14 -26.60 26.93 21.58
N LEU A 15 -26.27 27.69 20.54
CA LEU A 15 -26.53 27.34 19.14
C LEU A 15 -25.69 26.10 18.82
N GLN A 16 -26.23 24.93 19.12
CA GLN A 16 -25.57 23.68 18.82
C GLN A 16 -25.85 23.33 17.36
N ALA A 17 -24.90 23.66 16.48
CA ALA A 17 -24.94 23.20 15.09
C ALA A 17 -25.00 21.66 15.05
N LYS A 18 -25.83 21.12 14.16
CA LYS A 18 -25.90 19.67 13.90
C LYS A 18 -24.71 19.27 13.01
N SER A 19 -24.14 18.08 13.25
CA SER A 19 -22.96 17.61 12.50
C SER A 19 -23.17 17.58 10.99
N TRP A 20 -24.39 17.29 10.52
CA TRP A 20 -24.66 17.25 9.08
C TRP A 20 -24.62 18.62 8.40
N VAL A 21 -25.01 19.67 9.12
CA VAL A 21 -24.93 21.06 8.63
C VAL A 21 -23.47 21.47 8.52
N VAL A 22 -22.70 21.24 9.58
CA VAL A 22 -21.27 21.52 9.59
C VAL A 22 -20.56 20.72 8.49
N GLY A 23 -20.92 19.44 8.30
CA GLY A 23 -20.38 18.60 7.23
C GLY A 23 -20.58 19.21 5.84
N HIS A 24 -21.77 19.75 5.54
CA HIS A 24 -22.01 20.46 4.29
C HIS A 24 -21.16 21.73 4.15
N LEU A 25 -20.99 22.50 5.22
CA LEU A 25 -20.20 23.73 5.20
C LEU A 25 -18.72 23.46 4.90
N VAL A 26 -18.17 22.41 5.49
CA VAL A 26 -16.74 22.10 5.36
C VAL A 26 -16.40 21.11 4.25
N GLN A 27 -17.39 20.59 3.50
CA GLN A 27 -17.15 19.56 2.49
C GLN A 27 -16.09 19.98 1.46
N SER A 28 -16.08 21.24 1.02
CA SER A 28 -15.09 21.74 0.05
C SER A 28 -13.64 21.57 0.54
N LYS A 29 -13.41 21.49 1.85
CA LYS A 29 -12.08 21.28 2.45
C LYS A 29 -11.59 19.82 2.35
N PHE A 30 -12.46 18.88 1.95
CA PHE A 30 -12.17 17.44 1.85
C PHE A 30 -12.06 16.90 0.41
N THR A 31 -12.20 17.77 -0.60
CA THR A 31 -12.09 17.44 -2.03
C THR A 31 -10.69 16.99 -2.39
N ASP A 32 -9.67 17.72 -1.94
CA ASP A 32 -8.26 17.36 -2.08
C ASP A 32 -7.89 16.26 -1.05
N VAL A 33 -7.56 15.07 -1.56
CA VAL A 33 -7.20 13.91 -0.75
C VAL A 33 -5.83 14.11 -0.06
N SER A 34 -4.97 14.96 -0.61
CA SER A 34 -3.66 15.27 -0.05
C SER A 34 -3.75 16.18 1.19
N ARG A 35 -4.77 17.05 1.22
CA ARG A 35 -5.03 17.97 2.34
C ARG A 35 -5.40 17.20 3.60
N THR A 36 -4.67 17.47 4.68
CA THR A 36 -5.03 16.98 6.01
C THR A 36 -5.89 18.03 6.69
N TYR A 37 -7.17 17.70 6.90
CA TYR A 37 -8.12 18.55 7.60
C TYR A 37 -8.72 17.76 8.76
N ARG A 38 -8.34 18.14 9.98
CA ARG A 38 -8.58 17.40 11.22
C ARG A 38 -9.80 17.95 11.95
N PRO A 39 -10.41 17.19 12.89
CA PRO A 39 -11.51 17.71 13.69
C PRO A 39 -11.17 19.01 14.44
N LYS A 40 -9.91 19.20 14.87
CA LYS A 40 -9.46 20.45 15.49
C LYS A 40 -9.51 21.64 14.53
N ASP A 41 -9.20 21.42 13.26
CA ASP A 41 -9.26 22.45 12.22
C ASP A 41 -10.72 22.83 11.94
N ILE A 42 -11.64 21.85 11.93
CA ILE A 42 -13.09 22.09 11.83
C ILE A 42 -13.57 22.92 13.03
N MET A 43 -13.16 22.56 14.25
CA MET A 43 -13.52 23.30 15.45
C MET A 43 -13.06 24.76 15.38
N GLN A 44 -11.85 24.98 14.88
CA GLN A 44 -11.29 26.32 14.70
C GLN A 44 -12.05 27.11 13.63
N ASP A 45 -12.19 26.56 12.43
CA ASP A 45 -12.86 27.23 11.30
C ASP A 45 -14.32 27.59 11.66
N ILE A 46 -15.06 26.68 12.30
CA ILE A 46 -16.46 26.92 12.69
C ILE A 46 -16.57 27.97 13.79
N ARG A 47 -15.60 28.03 14.71
CA ARG A 47 -15.55 29.07 15.74
C ARG A 47 -15.20 30.44 15.15
N GLU A 48 -14.25 30.49 14.22
CA GLU A 48 -13.80 31.74 13.57
C GLU A 48 -14.86 32.31 12.61
N GLU A 49 -15.51 31.45 11.83
CA GLU A 49 -16.42 31.88 10.76
C GLU A 49 -17.86 32.08 11.25
N TYR A 50 -18.31 31.32 12.26
CA TYR A 50 -19.71 31.36 12.75
C TYR A 50 -19.85 31.63 14.25
N GLY A 51 -18.76 31.76 15.02
CA GLY A 51 -18.82 31.94 16.48
C GLY A 51 -19.33 30.71 17.25
N VAL A 52 -19.46 29.55 16.59
CA VAL A 52 -20.05 28.34 17.19
C VAL A 52 -18.98 27.48 17.83
N ASN A 53 -19.09 27.27 19.15
CA ASN A 53 -18.27 26.28 19.85
C ASN A 53 -18.82 24.86 19.63
N MET A 54 -17.93 23.92 19.35
CA MET A 54 -18.30 22.52 19.14
C MET A 54 -17.34 21.55 19.85
N SER A 55 -17.84 20.36 20.21
CA SER A 55 -17.00 19.30 20.78
C SER A 55 -16.18 18.60 19.69
N TYR A 56 -15.09 17.96 20.11
CA TYR A 56 -14.25 17.13 19.23
C TYR A 56 -15.07 16.03 18.54
N ASP A 57 -15.90 15.31 19.28
CA ASP A 57 -16.76 14.24 18.74
C ASP A 57 -17.73 14.78 17.68
N LYS A 58 -18.26 15.98 17.89
CA LYS A 58 -19.15 16.63 16.93
C LYS A 58 -18.39 16.97 15.65
N ALA A 59 -17.17 17.49 15.78
CA ALA A 59 -16.30 17.82 14.64
C ALA A 59 -15.87 16.56 13.87
N TRP A 60 -15.59 15.47 14.57
CA TRP A 60 -15.34 14.16 13.96
C TRP A 60 -16.54 13.68 13.15
N ARG A 61 -17.74 13.68 13.73
CA ARG A 61 -18.97 13.30 13.01
C ARG A 61 -19.26 14.21 11.81
N SER A 62 -18.95 15.51 11.92
CA SER A 62 -19.07 16.44 10.79
C SER A 62 -18.08 16.11 9.67
N SER A 63 -16.85 15.70 10.00
CA SER A 63 -15.89 15.24 9.00
C SER A 63 -16.35 13.96 8.31
N GLU A 64 -16.97 13.03 9.05
CA GLU A 64 -17.50 11.79 8.47
C GLU A 64 -18.63 12.09 7.49
N GLU A 65 -19.51 13.04 7.83
CA GLU A 65 -20.57 13.46 6.92
C GLU A 65 -20.02 14.18 5.68
N ALA A 66 -19.08 15.11 5.84
CA ALA A 66 -18.42 15.78 4.72
C ALA A 66 -17.78 14.78 3.75
N LEU A 67 -17.09 13.76 4.29
CA LEU A 67 -16.50 12.69 3.50
C LEU A 67 -17.56 11.85 2.79
N ARG A 68 -18.69 11.54 3.46
CA ARG A 68 -19.81 10.81 2.87
C ARG A 68 -20.45 11.56 1.70
N LEU A 69 -20.57 12.88 1.81
CA LEU A 69 -21.12 13.74 0.74
C LEU A 69 -20.24 13.76 -0.51
N ILE A 70 -18.91 13.80 -0.33
CA ILE A 70 -17.97 13.90 -1.46
C ILE A 70 -17.64 12.54 -2.07
N ARG A 71 -17.44 11.53 -1.22
CA ARG A 71 -16.86 10.23 -1.61
C ARG A 71 -17.90 9.12 -1.65
N GLY A 72 -19.13 9.41 -1.27
CA GLY A 72 -20.19 8.43 -1.10
C GLY A 72 -20.03 7.60 0.17
N ASP A 73 -20.99 6.71 0.38
CA ASP A 73 -20.96 5.77 1.50
C ASP A 73 -19.94 4.63 1.24
N PRO A 74 -18.99 4.39 2.17
CA PRO A 74 -18.00 3.32 2.02
C PRO A 74 -18.63 1.93 1.82
N ALA A 75 -19.74 1.61 2.48
CA ALA A 75 -20.36 0.28 2.35
C ALA A 75 -20.91 0.08 0.94
N SER A 76 -21.65 1.08 0.48
CA SER A 76 -22.27 1.12 -0.85
C SER A 76 -21.23 1.03 -1.97
N SER A 77 -20.01 1.53 -1.76
CA SER A 77 -18.94 1.46 -2.75
C SER A 77 -18.53 0.04 -3.13
N TYR A 78 -18.59 -0.93 -2.20
CA TYR A 78 -18.29 -2.33 -2.52
C TYR A 78 -19.33 -2.96 -3.45
N GLY A 79 -20.59 -2.57 -3.33
CA GLY A 79 -21.67 -3.04 -4.22
C GLY A 79 -21.51 -2.56 -5.67
N LEU A 80 -20.71 -1.52 -5.90
CA LEU A 80 -20.44 -0.98 -7.24
C LEU A 80 -19.27 -1.66 -7.95
N LEU A 81 -18.49 -2.51 -7.27
CA LEU A 81 -17.30 -3.16 -7.85
C LEU A 81 -17.59 -3.95 -9.12
N PRO A 82 -18.68 -4.75 -9.24
CA PRO A 82 -19.00 -5.45 -10.48
C PRO A 82 -19.21 -4.49 -11.65
N ALA A 83 -20.04 -3.45 -11.46
CA ALA A 83 -20.34 -2.47 -12.50
C ALA A 83 -19.09 -1.66 -12.90
N TYR A 84 -18.26 -1.28 -11.92
CA TYR A 84 -17.00 -0.59 -12.17
C TYR A 84 -16.03 -1.46 -12.96
N GLY A 85 -15.86 -2.73 -12.59
CA GLY A 85 -14.99 -3.67 -13.30
C GLY A 85 -15.37 -3.82 -14.77
N GLU A 86 -16.66 -4.00 -15.05
CA GLU A 86 -17.17 -4.08 -16.43
C GLU A 86 -16.97 -2.78 -17.20
N ALA A 87 -17.24 -1.63 -16.58
CA ALA A 87 -17.00 -0.33 -17.20
C ALA A 87 -15.51 -0.12 -17.56
N VAL A 88 -14.59 -0.45 -16.66
CA VAL A 88 -13.15 -0.32 -16.94
C VAL A 88 -12.69 -1.28 -18.04
N LYS A 89 -13.21 -2.52 -18.07
CA LYS A 89 -12.94 -3.47 -19.16
C LYS A 89 -13.39 -2.96 -20.52
N ILE A 90 -14.58 -2.34 -20.60
CA ILE A 90 -15.12 -1.75 -21.83
C ILE A 90 -14.28 -0.55 -22.27
N MET A 91 -13.99 0.36 -21.35
CA MET A 91 -13.26 1.59 -21.65
C MET A 91 -11.77 1.35 -21.94
N ASN A 92 -11.20 0.27 -21.41
CA ASN A 92 -9.81 -0.08 -21.60
C ASN A 92 -9.66 -1.58 -21.94
N PRO A 93 -9.80 -1.94 -23.22
CA PRO A 93 -9.70 -3.31 -23.68
C PRO A 93 -8.37 -3.99 -23.29
N GLY A 94 -8.49 -5.22 -22.81
CA GLY A 94 -7.38 -6.01 -22.26
C GLY A 94 -7.14 -5.81 -20.76
N THR A 95 -7.93 -4.95 -20.09
CA THR A 95 -7.91 -4.88 -18.62
C THR A 95 -8.39 -6.19 -18.02
N ILE A 96 -7.67 -6.69 -17.03
CA ILE A 96 -8.09 -7.79 -16.17
C ILE A 96 -8.62 -7.20 -14.88
N PHE A 97 -9.88 -7.51 -14.57
CA PHE A 97 -10.53 -7.10 -13.33
C PHE A 97 -11.29 -8.29 -12.76
N GLU A 98 -10.84 -8.75 -11.59
CA GLU A 98 -11.34 -9.97 -10.95
C GLU A 98 -11.84 -9.65 -9.55
N LEU A 99 -13.05 -10.10 -9.26
CA LEU A 99 -13.74 -9.90 -7.99
C LEU A 99 -14.04 -11.26 -7.38
N GLU A 100 -13.50 -11.52 -6.20
CA GLU A 100 -13.84 -12.68 -5.39
C GLU A 100 -14.79 -12.28 -4.27
N LEU A 101 -15.87 -13.04 -4.14
CA LEU A 101 -16.80 -12.98 -3.02
C LEU A 101 -16.63 -14.23 -2.16
N ASP A 102 -16.89 -14.12 -0.87
CA ASP A 102 -16.96 -15.28 0.01
C ASP A 102 -18.26 -16.08 -0.19
N ASP A 103 -18.40 -17.18 0.56
CA ASP A 103 -19.58 -18.06 0.49
C ASP A 103 -20.89 -17.33 0.83
N SER A 104 -20.80 -16.26 1.63
CA SER A 104 -21.92 -15.40 2.03
C SER A 104 -22.16 -14.24 1.05
N LYS A 105 -21.47 -14.22 -0.10
CA LYS A 105 -21.53 -13.18 -1.12
C LYS A 105 -21.01 -11.81 -0.65
N TYR A 106 -20.23 -11.77 0.43
CA TYR A 106 -19.52 -10.55 0.81
C TYR A 106 -18.22 -10.40 0.02
N PHE A 107 -17.80 -9.14 -0.12
CA PHE A 107 -16.51 -8.82 -0.71
C PHE A 107 -15.38 -9.58 0.00
N LYS A 108 -14.57 -10.30 -0.77
CA LYS A 108 -13.37 -10.96 -0.28
C LYS A 108 -12.12 -10.29 -0.85
N TYR A 109 -11.95 -10.32 -2.17
CA TYR A 109 -10.79 -9.74 -2.87
C TYR A 109 -11.20 -9.04 -4.16
N VAL A 110 -10.45 -8.02 -4.57
CA VAL A 110 -10.51 -7.47 -5.94
C VAL A 110 -9.11 -7.29 -6.50
N PHE A 111 -8.95 -7.54 -7.78
CA PHE A 111 -7.72 -7.41 -8.54
C PHE A 111 -7.97 -6.55 -9.77
N MET A 112 -7.00 -5.71 -10.11
CA MET A 112 -7.04 -4.85 -11.29
C MET A 112 -5.64 -4.76 -11.93
N ALA A 113 -5.57 -5.07 -13.22
CA ALA A 113 -4.41 -4.83 -14.07
C ALA A 113 -4.88 -4.22 -15.39
N MET A 114 -4.46 -2.98 -15.65
CA MET A 114 -4.90 -2.20 -16.80
C MET A 114 -4.31 -2.75 -18.10
N GLY A 115 -5.10 -2.83 -19.18
CA GLY A 115 -4.66 -3.45 -20.43
C GLY A 115 -3.37 -2.86 -21.01
N GLN A 116 -3.16 -1.55 -20.90
CA GLN A 116 -1.91 -0.89 -21.28
C GLN A 116 -0.73 -1.28 -20.39
N SER A 117 -0.94 -1.44 -19.08
CA SER A 117 0.07 -1.90 -18.12
C SER A 117 0.54 -3.31 -18.44
N ILE A 118 -0.41 -4.20 -18.77
CA ILE A 118 -0.12 -5.57 -19.17
C ILE A 118 0.72 -5.58 -20.45
N ARG A 119 0.25 -4.89 -21.50
CA ARG A 119 0.95 -4.85 -22.80
C ARG A 119 2.35 -4.27 -22.69
N GLY A 120 2.53 -3.17 -21.95
CA GLY A 120 3.84 -2.58 -21.76
C GLY A 120 4.78 -3.53 -21.01
N PHE A 121 4.30 -4.14 -19.91
CA PHE A 121 5.10 -5.12 -19.17
C PHE A 121 5.61 -6.25 -20.07
N MET A 122 4.74 -6.83 -20.89
CA MET A 122 5.08 -7.93 -21.78
C MET A 122 5.98 -7.53 -22.96
N CYS A 123 5.99 -6.25 -23.35
CA CYS A 123 6.70 -5.79 -24.54
C CYS A 123 8.11 -5.24 -24.25
N CYS A 124 8.26 -4.42 -23.21
CA CYS A 124 9.45 -3.56 -23.08
C CYS A 124 9.95 -3.34 -21.64
N ILE A 125 9.28 -3.89 -20.63
CA ILE A 125 9.67 -3.72 -19.23
C ILE A 125 10.60 -4.86 -18.81
N ARG A 126 11.53 -4.56 -17.89
CA ARG A 126 12.44 -5.58 -17.36
C ARG A 126 11.61 -6.65 -16.61
N PRO A 127 11.94 -7.94 -16.75
CA PRO A 127 11.18 -9.04 -16.15
C PRO A 127 11.48 -9.19 -14.64
N VAL A 128 11.40 -8.08 -13.89
CA VAL A 128 11.58 -8.02 -12.45
C VAL A 128 10.33 -7.39 -11.85
N LEU A 129 9.58 -8.20 -11.09
CA LEU A 129 8.40 -7.76 -10.37
C LEU A 129 8.76 -7.59 -8.89
N VAL A 130 8.62 -6.36 -8.42
CA VAL A 130 8.66 -6.01 -7.01
C VAL A 130 7.23 -6.02 -6.48
N ILE A 131 6.98 -6.86 -5.49
CA ILE A 131 5.67 -6.98 -4.85
C ILE A 131 5.74 -6.54 -3.40
N ASP A 132 4.70 -5.85 -2.95
CA ASP A 132 4.60 -5.34 -1.59
C ASP A 132 3.13 -5.15 -1.19
N GLY A 133 2.88 -5.15 0.12
CA GLY A 133 1.57 -4.90 0.71
C GLY A 133 1.57 -3.67 1.60
N ALA A 134 0.51 -2.86 1.51
CA ALA A 134 0.33 -1.71 2.38
C ALA A 134 -1.06 -1.67 2.99
N HIS A 135 -1.11 -1.44 4.30
CA HIS A 135 -2.39 -1.33 5.02
C HIS A 135 -3.21 -0.13 4.54
N LEU A 136 -4.47 -0.40 4.24
CA LEU A 136 -5.47 0.62 3.97
C LEU A 136 -5.93 1.26 5.27
N LYS A 137 -6.29 2.55 5.18
CA LYS A 137 -6.67 3.40 6.32
C LYS A 137 -8.15 3.80 6.28
N GLY A 138 -8.90 3.26 5.33
CA GLY A 138 -10.35 3.46 5.22
C GLY A 138 -11.12 2.69 6.30
N LYS A 139 -12.44 2.90 6.34
CA LYS A 139 -13.35 2.33 7.35
C LYS A 139 -13.25 0.81 7.50
N TYR A 140 -13.05 0.09 6.40
CA TYR A 140 -13.00 -1.37 6.37
C TYR A 140 -11.57 -1.94 6.42
N GLY A 141 -10.56 -1.09 6.50
CA GLY A 141 -9.16 -1.51 6.47
C GLY A 141 -8.83 -2.32 5.22
N GLY A 142 -8.10 -3.42 5.41
CA GLY A 142 -7.57 -4.25 4.33
C GLY A 142 -6.15 -3.89 3.94
N VAL A 143 -5.67 -4.51 2.87
CA VAL A 143 -4.30 -4.37 2.37
C VAL A 143 -4.35 -4.16 0.87
N LEU A 144 -3.66 -3.13 0.40
CA LEU A 144 -3.36 -2.92 -1.01
C LEU A 144 -2.09 -3.69 -1.35
N LEU A 145 -2.24 -4.76 -2.12
CA LEU A 145 -1.12 -5.49 -2.71
C LEU A 145 -0.78 -4.84 -4.06
N THR A 146 0.51 -4.70 -4.33
CA THR A 146 1.00 -4.07 -5.56
C THR A 146 2.02 -4.98 -6.24
N ALA A 147 2.02 -4.95 -7.57
CA ALA A 147 3.10 -5.49 -8.39
C ALA A 147 3.62 -4.37 -9.28
N SER A 148 4.89 -4.04 -9.12
CA SER A 148 5.57 -2.97 -9.84
C SER A 148 6.86 -3.49 -10.48
N ALA A 149 7.24 -2.90 -11.58
CA ALA A 149 8.48 -3.18 -12.29
C ALA A 149 9.23 -1.88 -12.57
N VAL A 150 10.34 -1.98 -13.29
CA VAL A 150 11.06 -0.83 -13.81
C VAL A 150 11.30 -0.96 -15.30
N ASP A 151 11.12 0.14 -16.02
CA ASP A 151 11.42 0.20 -17.43
C ASP A 151 12.94 0.27 -17.70
N ALA A 152 13.31 0.38 -18.97
CA ALA A 152 14.72 0.52 -19.37
C ALA A 152 15.37 1.80 -18.86
N ASN A 153 14.60 2.86 -18.58
CA ASN A 153 15.03 4.15 -18.06
C ASN A 153 15.00 4.25 -16.52
N ASN A 154 14.83 3.11 -15.83
CA ASN A 154 14.69 3.04 -14.37
C ASN A 154 13.48 3.81 -13.78
N GLN A 155 12.45 4.08 -14.59
CA GLN A 155 11.20 4.63 -14.11
C GLN A 155 10.32 3.52 -13.55
N ILE A 156 9.55 3.85 -12.51
CA ILE A 156 8.62 2.92 -11.87
C ILE A 156 7.47 2.65 -12.83
N TYR A 157 7.18 1.37 -13.04
CA TYR A 157 6.11 0.91 -13.90
C TYR A 157 5.14 0.03 -13.10
N SER A 158 3.92 0.49 -12.89
CA SER A 158 2.92 -0.26 -12.13
C SER A 158 2.20 -1.28 -13.02
N VAL A 159 2.17 -2.55 -12.60
CA VAL A 159 1.64 -3.67 -13.39
C VAL A 159 0.24 -4.07 -12.93
N ALA A 160 0.07 -4.31 -11.62
CA ALA A 160 -1.18 -4.80 -11.07
C ALA A 160 -1.38 -4.40 -9.60
N PHE A 161 -2.65 -4.38 -9.20
CA PHE A 161 -3.10 -4.02 -7.86
C PHE A 161 -4.13 -5.02 -7.36
N ALA A 162 -4.15 -5.28 -6.06
CA ALA A 162 -5.26 -5.99 -5.43
C ALA A 162 -5.59 -5.39 -4.06
N ILE A 163 -6.88 -5.45 -3.71
CA ILE A 163 -7.36 -5.11 -2.37
C ILE A 163 -7.82 -6.40 -1.71
N VAL A 164 -7.20 -6.73 -0.58
CA VAL A 164 -7.48 -7.96 0.17
C VAL A 164 -7.77 -7.67 1.64
N GLY A 165 -8.45 -8.59 2.32
CA GLY A 165 -8.78 -8.43 3.74
C GLY A 165 -7.56 -8.42 4.68
N SER A 166 -6.51 -9.17 4.37
CA SER A 166 -5.29 -9.28 5.18
C SER A 166 -4.12 -9.89 4.39
N GLU A 167 -2.89 -9.82 4.92
CA GLU A 167 -1.72 -10.52 4.38
C GLU A 167 -1.66 -11.97 4.88
N SER A 168 -2.46 -12.83 4.25
CA SER A 168 -2.55 -14.25 4.57
C SER A 168 -1.96 -15.09 3.45
N VAL A 169 -1.73 -16.38 3.73
CA VAL A 169 -1.34 -17.34 2.68
C VAL A 169 -2.37 -17.36 1.54
N ALA A 170 -3.67 -17.33 1.87
CA ALA A 170 -4.73 -17.38 0.88
C ALA A 170 -4.77 -16.13 -0.01
N SER A 171 -4.64 -14.94 0.58
CA SER A 171 -4.67 -13.69 -0.19
C SER A 171 -3.44 -13.51 -1.08
N TRP A 172 -2.25 -13.89 -0.60
CA TRP A 172 -1.04 -13.89 -1.44
C TRP A 172 -1.13 -14.94 -2.55
N ALA A 173 -1.60 -16.17 -2.28
CA ALA A 173 -1.78 -17.19 -3.30
C ALA A 173 -2.79 -16.75 -4.37
N TRP A 174 -3.90 -16.13 -3.95
CA TRP A 174 -4.89 -15.58 -4.87
C TRP A 174 -4.30 -14.45 -5.72
N PHE A 175 -3.62 -13.47 -5.10
CA PHE A 175 -2.98 -12.37 -5.81
C PHE A 175 -1.97 -12.87 -6.84
N MET A 176 -1.10 -13.82 -6.47
CA MET A 176 -0.13 -14.39 -7.40
C MET A 176 -0.82 -15.15 -8.54
N THR A 177 -1.94 -15.83 -8.28
CA THR A 177 -2.74 -16.51 -9.31
C THR A 177 -3.30 -15.51 -10.32
N GLN A 178 -3.87 -14.39 -9.84
CA GLN A 178 -4.33 -13.31 -10.72
C GLN A 178 -3.17 -12.68 -11.49
N LEU A 179 -2.03 -12.45 -10.84
CA LEU A 179 -0.83 -11.93 -11.49
C LEU A 179 -0.30 -12.86 -12.58
N LYS A 180 -0.40 -14.19 -12.40
CA LYS A 180 -0.03 -15.19 -13.42
C LYS A 180 -0.94 -15.12 -14.65
N SER A 181 -2.22 -14.80 -14.47
CA SER A 181 -3.13 -14.56 -15.59
C SER A 181 -2.74 -13.34 -16.42
N VAL A 182 -2.06 -12.36 -15.80
CA VAL A 182 -1.58 -11.12 -16.43
C VAL A 182 -0.26 -11.32 -17.17
N VAL A 183 0.73 -11.91 -16.48
CA VAL A 183 2.10 -12.00 -17.02
C VAL A 183 2.36 -13.26 -17.84
N HIS A 184 1.46 -14.24 -17.79
CA HIS A 184 1.61 -15.54 -18.45
C HIS A 184 2.99 -16.17 -18.17
N THR A 185 3.73 -16.54 -19.22
CA THR A 185 5.07 -17.10 -19.12
C THR A 185 6.11 -16.07 -19.54
N VAL A 186 6.82 -15.51 -18.57
CA VAL A 186 7.96 -14.61 -18.80
C VAL A 186 9.26 -15.34 -18.52
N GLN A 187 10.14 -15.43 -19.52
CA GLN A 187 11.47 -16.01 -19.33
C GLN A 187 12.29 -15.15 -18.36
N ASN A 188 13.03 -15.81 -17.47
CA ASN A 188 13.90 -15.15 -16.47
C ASN A 188 13.15 -14.18 -15.54
N LEU A 189 11.87 -14.43 -15.26
CA LEU A 189 11.11 -13.65 -14.30
C LEU A 189 11.75 -13.70 -12.91
N VAL A 190 11.96 -12.53 -12.32
CA VAL A 190 12.47 -12.37 -10.96
C VAL A 190 11.43 -11.67 -10.11
N PHE A 191 11.14 -12.22 -8.93
CA PHE A 191 10.38 -11.54 -7.89
C PHE A 191 11.31 -10.92 -6.85
N ILE A 192 10.97 -9.73 -6.37
CA ILE A 192 11.60 -9.10 -5.20
C ILE A 192 10.50 -8.74 -4.20
N SER A 193 10.61 -9.22 -2.97
CA SER A 193 9.61 -8.95 -1.92
C SER A 193 10.24 -8.98 -0.53
N ASP A 194 9.43 -8.72 0.50
CA ASP A 194 9.73 -9.18 1.85
C ASP A 194 9.84 -10.72 1.92
N ARG A 195 10.57 -11.23 2.91
CA ARG A 195 10.72 -12.65 3.26
C ARG A 195 9.54 -13.16 4.11
N HIS A 196 8.34 -12.61 3.94
CA HIS A 196 7.17 -13.10 4.64
C HIS A 196 6.78 -14.49 4.12
N ALA A 197 6.55 -15.45 5.03
CA ALA A 197 6.34 -16.86 4.66
C ALA A 197 5.16 -17.07 3.70
N ALA A 198 4.10 -16.26 3.84
CA ALA A 198 2.96 -16.29 2.94
C ALA A 198 3.33 -15.93 1.49
N ILE A 199 4.23 -14.96 1.32
CA ILE A 199 4.71 -14.52 -0.01
C ILE A 199 5.58 -15.62 -0.63
N CYS A 200 6.54 -16.15 0.13
CA CYS A 200 7.42 -17.22 -0.34
C CYS A 200 6.61 -18.42 -0.84
N LYS A 201 5.64 -18.88 -0.03
CA LYS A 201 4.79 -20.02 -0.39
C LYS A 201 3.97 -19.73 -1.66
N ALA A 202 3.38 -18.54 -1.77
CA ALA A 202 2.59 -18.17 -2.93
C ALA A 202 3.43 -18.09 -4.22
N ILE A 203 4.66 -17.58 -4.15
CA ILE A 203 5.58 -17.55 -5.31
C ILE A 203 6.00 -18.97 -5.69
N ASP A 204 6.43 -19.79 -4.73
CA ASP A 204 6.90 -21.15 -5.00
C ASP A 204 5.80 -22.02 -5.62
N GLU A 205 4.54 -21.84 -5.20
CA GLU A 205 3.38 -22.56 -5.73
C GLU A 205 2.94 -22.07 -7.12
N VAL A 206 2.83 -20.75 -7.31
CA VAL A 206 2.24 -20.18 -8.53
C VAL A 206 3.29 -19.97 -9.63
N PHE A 207 4.52 -19.62 -9.26
CA PHE A 207 5.64 -19.33 -10.18
C PHE A 207 6.88 -20.18 -9.84
N PRO A 208 6.81 -21.52 -9.94
CA PRO A 208 7.90 -22.41 -9.55
C PRO A 208 9.20 -22.21 -10.35
N THR A 209 9.12 -21.59 -11.53
CA THR A 209 10.27 -21.30 -12.39
C THR A 209 10.84 -19.89 -12.21
N ALA A 210 10.14 -19.02 -11.48
CA ALA A 210 10.60 -17.66 -11.23
C ALA A 210 11.66 -17.65 -10.12
N PHE A 211 12.63 -16.76 -10.24
CA PHE A 211 13.63 -16.61 -9.19
C PHE A 211 13.14 -15.60 -8.14
N HIS A 212 13.22 -15.94 -6.86
CA HIS A 212 12.74 -15.08 -5.78
C HIS A 212 13.90 -14.50 -4.98
N CYS A 213 14.06 -13.19 -5.09
CA CYS A 213 14.99 -12.40 -4.27
C CYS A 213 14.27 -11.79 -3.07
N PHE A 214 15.00 -11.66 -1.98
CA PHE A 214 14.52 -10.96 -0.79
C PHE A 214 15.05 -9.53 -0.75
N CYS A 215 14.17 -8.60 -0.37
CA CYS A 215 14.54 -7.22 -0.13
C CYS A 215 15.61 -7.15 0.97
N ILE A 216 16.75 -6.55 0.64
CA ILE A 216 17.86 -6.42 1.59
C ILE A 216 17.52 -5.50 2.77
N HIS A 217 16.59 -4.56 2.60
CA HIS A 217 16.13 -3.73 3.72
C HIS A 217 15.33 -4.56 4.73
N HIS A 218 14.36 -5.36 4.26
CA HIS A 218 13.60 -6.26 5.12
C HIS A 218 14.47 -7.35 5.75
N LEU A 219 15.40 -7.94 4.99
CA LEU A 219 16.37 -8.88 5.55
C LEU A 219 17.23 -8.27 6.64
N LYS A 220 17.68 -7.02 6.46
CA LYS A 220 18.41 -6.29 7.49
C LYS A 220 17.56 -6.11 8.75
N MET A 221 16.29 -5.72 8.61
CA MET A 221 15.39 -5.57 9.77
C MET A 221 15.20 -6.90 10.50
N ASN A 222 15.00 -8.01 9.77
CA ASN A 222 14.89 -9.35 10.34
C ASN A 222 16.18 -9.79 11.05
N LEU A 223 17.34 -9.48 10.46
CA LEU A 223 18.65 -9.76 11.04
C LEU A 223 18.83 -9.00 12.37
N LEU A 224 18.55 -7.69 12.38
CA LEU A 224 18.65 -6.87 13.59
C LEU A 224 17.65 -7.28 14.67
N ALA A 225 16.43 -7.65 14.28
CA ALA A 225 15.42 -8.14 15.23
C ALA A 225 15.85 -9.45 15.90
N LYS A 226 16.47 -10.37 15.14
CA LYS A 226 16.89 -11.68 15.61
C LYS A 226 18.15 -11.63 16.48
N PHE A 227 19.18 -10.92 16.04
CA PHE A 227 20.50 -10.92 16.67
C PHE A 227 20.76 -9.70 17.56
N LYS A 228 19.88 -8.70 17.53
CA LYS A 228 19.93 -7.48 18.37
C LYS A 228 21.30 -6.77 18.37
N THR A 229 22.01 -6.86 17.26
CA THR A 229 23.38 -6.36 17.11
C THR A 229 23.42 -5.29 16.02
N PRO A 230 23.47 -3.99 16.37
CA PRO A 230 23.43 -2.90 15.40
C PRO A 230 24.59 -2.91 14.38
N ALA A 231 25.77 -3.38 14.79
CA ALA A 231 26.96 -3.47 13.92
C ALA A 231 26.74 -4.36 12.68
N LEU A 232 25.79 -5.30 12.74
CA LEU A 232 25.45 -6.18 11.62
C LEU A 232 24.88 -5.41 10.43
N GLU A 233 24.26 -4.24 10.64
CA GLU A 233 23.63 -3.48 9.57
C GLU A 233 24.64 -3.06 8.48
N ALA A 234 25.73 -2.41 8.90
CA ALA A 234 26.74 -1.92 7.97
C ALA A 234 27.44 -3.07 7.24
N LEU A 235 27.80 -4.12 7.98
CA LEU A 235 28.44 -5.31 7.41
C LEU A 235 27.53 -6.02 6.40
N PHE A 236 26.25 -6.19 6.75
CA PHE A 236 25.26 -6.84 5.89
C PHE A 236 25.07 -6.07 4.58
N PHE A 237 24.92 -4.74 4.64
CA PHE A 237 24.76 -3.95 3.42
C PHE A 237 26.01 -3.96 2.54
N LYS A 238 27.21 -3.91 3.12
CA LYS A 238 28.47 -4.01 2.38
C LYS A 238 28.59 -5.37 1.67
N ALA A 239 28.31 -6.46 2.38
CA ALA A 239 28.30 -7.80 1.79
C ALA A 239 27.22 -7.91 0.70
N ALA A 240 25.97 -7.55 0.99
CA ALA A 240 24.86 -7.71 0.07
C ALA A 240 25.07 -6.96 -1.25
N LYS A 241 25.60 -5.72 -1.19
CA LYS A 241 25.79 -4.86 -2.36
C LYS A 241 27.11 -5.09 -3.10
N ALA A 242 28.00 -5.94 -2.60
CA ALA A 242 29.30 -6.20 -3.20
C ALA A 242 29.17 -6.70 -4.65
N PHE A 243 29.95 -6.11 -5.56
CA PHE A 243 29.99 -6.51 -6.97
C PHE A 243 30.90 -7.72 -7.21
N HIS A 244 31.95 -7.86 -6.42
CA HIS A 244 32.90 -8.96 -6.51
C HIS A 244 32.87 -9.82 -5.26
N GLU A 245 33.11 -11.12 -5.44
CA GLU A 245 33.16 -12.08 -4.34
C GLU A 245 34.26 -11.79 -3.31
N SER A 246 35.39 -11.20 -3.72
CA SER A 246 36.45 -10.77 -2.80
C SER A 246 35.93 -9.79 -1.74
N TYR A 247 35.30 -8.70 -2.17
CA TYR A 247 34.69 -7.72 -1.28
C TYR A 247 33.53 -8.30 -0.45
N PHE A 248 32.76 -9.23 -1.04
CA PHE A 248 31.76 -9.98 -0.27
C PHE A 248 32.42 -10.75 0.86
N ASN A 249 33.46 -11.53 0.57
CA ASN A 249 34.12 -12.43 1.51
C ASN A 249 34.75 -11.68 2.69
N GLU A 250 35.33 -10.50 2.44
CA GLU A 250 35.85 -9.62 3.51
C GLU A 250 34.79 -9.23 4.55
N ASN A 251 33.57 -8.90 4.10
CA ASN A 251 32.46 -8.54 4.96
C ASN A 251 31.76 -9.78 5.52
N TRP A 252 31.73 -10.88 4.77
CA TRP A 252 31.14 -12.16 5.15
C TRP A 252 31.86 -12.78 6.36
N VAL A 253 33.19 -12.73 6.39
CA VAL A 253 33.97 -13.21 7.54
C VAL A 253 33.60 -12.45 8.81
N GLN A 254 33.45 -11.13 8.72
CA GLN A 254 33.05 -10.29 9.87
C GLN A 254 31.60 -10.56 10.30
N LEU A 255 30.67 -10.78 9.35
CA LEU A 255 29.30 -11.20 9.67
C LEU A 255 29.28 -12.55 10.40
N CYS A 256 30.04 -13.52 9.90
CA CYS A 256 30.09 -14.87 10.44
C CYS A 256 30.81 -14.98 11.80
N ALA A 257 31.56 -13.94 12.20
CA ALA A 257 32.12 -13.87 13.54
C ALA A 257 31.05 -13.70 14.63
N HIS A 258 29.84 -13.26 14.25
CA HIS A 258 28.70 -13.19 15.15
C HIS A 258 27.97 -14.55 15.22
N PRO A 259 27.75 -15.12 16.42
CA PRO A 259 27.13 -16.43 16.58
C PRO A 259 25.76 -16.55 15.88
N GLY A 260 25.57 -17.63 15.11
CA GLY A 260 24.30 -17.95 14.46
C GLY A 260 24.00 -17.16 13.17
N VAL A 261 24.76 -16.10 12.87
CA VAL A 261 24.52 -15.25 11.68
C VAL A 261 24.82 -16.01 10.39
N ARG A 262 25.89 -16.83 10.41
CA ARG A 262 26.28 -17.65 9.26
C ARG A 262 25.17 -18.61 8.85
N GLU A 263 24.72 -19.42 9.80
CA GLU A 263 23.68 -20.44 9.59
C GLU A 263 22.38 -19.78 9.14
N TYR A 264 22.03 -18.63 9.72
CA TYR A 264 20.84 -17.88 9.34
C TYR A 264 20.88 -17.36 7.90
N LEU A 265 22.01 -16.78 7.48
CA LEU A 265 22.15 -16.20 6.14
C LEU A 265 22.40 -17.26 5.06
N GLU A 266 23.10 -18.35 5.38
CA GLU A 266 23.29 -19.49 4.48
C GLU A 266 21.96 -20.23 4.25
N ALA A 267 21.12 -20.40 5.28
CA ALA A 267 19.79 -20.99 5.15
C ALA A 267 18.83 -20.19 4.26
N ILE A 268 19.13 -18.90 3.99
CA ILE A 268 18.36 -18.07 3.05
C ILE A 268 18.80 -18.32 1.60
N GLY A 269 20.06 -18.70 1.37
CA GLY A 269 20.69 -18.74 0.06
C GLY A 269 21.27 -17.37 -0.33
N LYS A 270 22.59 -17.30 -0.54
CA LYS A 270 23.31 -16.06 -0.87
C LYS A 270 22.80 -15.44 -2.17
N GLU A 271 22.44 -16.27 -3.13
CA GLU A 271 21.87 -15.89 -4.42
C GLU A 271 20.59 -15.05 -4.31
N ARG A 272 19.81 -15.23 -3.23
CA ARG A 272 18.54 -14.53 -3.03
C ARG A 272 18.71 -13.10 -2.47
N TRP A 273 19.90 -12.71 -2.01
CA TRP A 273 20.11 -11.40 -1.40
C TRP A 273 21.42 -10.71 -1.78
N ALA A 274 22.51 -11.45 -1.99
CA ALA A 274 23.80 -10.91 -2.36
C ALA A 274 23.94 -10.71 -3.87
N ARG A 275 24.59 -9.62 -4.29
CA ARG A 275 24.69 -9.20 -5.70
C ARG A 275 25.66 -10.04 -6.50
N CYS A 276 26.83 -10.33 -5.94
CA CYS A 276 27.84 -11.16 -6.60
C CYS A 276 27.38 -12.60 -6.84
N PHE A 277 26.39 -13.11 -6.09
CA PHE A 277 25.86 -14.47 -6.23
C PHE A 277 24.53 -14.54 -7.00
N GLN A 278 24.09 -13.46 -7.65
CA GLN A 278 22.82 -13.47 -8.38
C GLN A 278 22.88 -14.48 -9.55
N THR A 279 21.86 -15.34 -9.67
CA THR A 279 21.75 -16.32 -10.77
C THR A 279 20.91 -15.81 -11.93
N LYS A 280 20.14 -14.74 -11.71
CA LYS A 280 19.26 -14.08 -12.69
C LYS A 280 19.49 -12.58 -12.67
N LEU A 281 19.19 -11.92 -13.80
CA LEU A 281 19.32 -10.47 -13.93
C LEU A 281 18.24 -9.77 -13.12
N ARG A 282 18.64 -9.13 -12.03
CA ARG A 282 17.76 -8.27 -11.22
C ARG A 282 17.95 -6.78 -11.49
N TYR A 283 18.74 -6.40 -12.51
CA TYR A 283 18.94 -5.02 -12.96
C TYR A 283 19.24 -4.03 -11.81
N SER A 284 20.14 -4.43 -10.90
CA SER A 284 20.52 -3.69 -9.69
C SER A 284 19.42 -3.55 -8.62
N GLN A 285 18.21 -4.04 -8.86
CA GLN A 285 17.13 -4.05 -7.88
C GLN A 285 17.44 -5.06 -6.77
N MET A 286 17.39 -4.55 -5.54
CA MET A 286 17.69 -5.32 -4.33
C MET A 286 16.73 -4.99 -3.18
N THR A 287 15.85 -4.01 -3.38
CA THR A 287 14.93 -3.50 -2.37
C THR A 287 13.52 -3.40 -2.94
N THR A 288 12.55 -3.28 -2.04
CA THR A 288 11.14 -2.99 -2.33
C THR A 288 10.88 -1.50 -2.51
N THR A 289 11.91 -0.66 -2.65
CA THR A 289 11.79 0.81 -2.67
C THR A 289 10.85 1.33 -3.76
N ILE A 290 10.75 0.65 -4.90
CA ILE A 290 9.79 1.06 -5.94
C ILE A 290 8.35 0.82 -5.48
N ALA A 291 8.08 -0.30 -4.82
CA ALA A 291 6.76 -0.60 -4.28
C ALA A 291 6.43 0.31 -3.08
N GLU A 292 7.41 0.61 -2.24
CA GLU A 292 7.29 1.62 -1.17
C GLU A 292 6.98 3.02 -1.75
N SER A 293 7.55 3.37 -2.91
CA SER A 293 7.28 4.63 -3.60
C SER A 293 5.87 4.68 -4.17
N VAL A 294 5.39 3.57 -4.75
CA VAL A 294 3.99 3.42 -5.19
C VAL A 294 3.03 3.51 -4.00
N ASN A 295 3.36 2.84 -2.89
CA ASN A 295 2.59 2.93 -1.65
C ASN A 295 2.61 4.35 -1.05
N ALA A 296 3.71 5.08 -1.20
CA ALA A 296 3.81 6.48 -0.79
C ALA A 296 2.95 7.41 -1.67
N LEU A 297 2.90 7.16 -2.98
CA LEU A 297 2.04 7.88 -3.92
C LEU A 297 0.57 7.72 -3.55
N PHE A 298 0.15 6.50 -3.19
CA PHE A 298 -1.25 6.21 -2.83
C PHE A 298 -1.58 6.42 -1.35
N ARG A 299 -0.63 6.88 -0.53
CA ARG A 299 -0.80 7.04 0.93
C ARG A 299 -2.06 7.79 1.33
N HIS A 300 -2.42 8.82 0.57
CA HIS A 300 -3.62 9.62 0.80
C HIS A 300 -4.88 8.90 0.30
N ALA A 301 -4.79 8.20 -0.82
CA ALA A 301 -5.84 7.38 -1.39
C ALA A 301 -6.23 6.16 -0.53
N HIS A 302 -5.34 5.67 0.35
CA HIS A 302 -5.62 4.54 1.25
C HIS A 302 -6.81 4.77 2.20
N LYS A 303 -7.27 6.01 2.36
CA LYS A 303 -8.43 6.38 3.17
C LYS A 303 -9.74 6.44 2.36
N LEU A 304 -9.65 6.33 1.03
CA LEU A 304 -10.80 6.44 0.13
C LEU A 304 -11.67 5.17 0.20
N PRO A 305 -12.97 5.29 -0.07
CA PRO A 305 -13.80 4.14 -0.42
C PRO A 305 -13.21 3.34 -1.58
N VAL A 306 -13.52 2.04 -1.66
CA VAL A 306 -12.83 1.09 -2.56
C VAL A 306 -12.85 1.54 -4.03
N ILE A 307 -13.99 2.05 -4.51
CA ILE A 307 -14.14 2.55 -5.88
C ILE A 307 -13.29 3.78 -6.12
N ALA A 308 -13.33 4.75 -5.20
CA ALA A 308 -12.53 5.96 -5.32
C ALA A 308 -11.02 5.67 -5.23
N LEU A 309 -10.62 4.65 -4.45
CA LEU A 309 -9.23 4.17 -4.44
C LEU A 309 -8.84 3.56 -5.79
N LEU A 310 -9.65 2.64 -6.33
CA LEU A 310 -9.38 2.02 -7.63
C LEU A 310 -9.38 3.03 -8.77
N ASP A 311 -10.29 4.01 -8.74
CA ASP A 311 -10.36 5.07 -9.73
C ASP A 311 -9.17 6.04 -9.62
N HIS A 312 -8.71 6.33 -8.40
CA HIS A 312 -7.49 7.10 -8.19
C HIS A 312 -6.25 6.36 -8.72
N ILE A 313 -6.14 5.05 -8.46
CA ILE A 313 -5.08 4.21 -9.04
C ILE A 313 -5.17 4.27 -10.57
N ARG A 314 -6.35 4.05 -11.15
CA ARG A 314 -6.59 4.10 -12.60
C ARG A 314 -6.19 5.46 -13.20
N GLY A 315 -6.46 6.57 -12.52
CA GLY A 315 -6.12 7.91 -13.00
C GLY A 315 -4.61 8.22 -12.99
N VAL A 316 -3.82 7.44 -12.25
CA VAL A 316 -2.36 7.55 -12.19
C VAL A 316 -1.65 6.68 -13.23
N LEU A 317 -2.30 5.61 -13.70
CA LEU A 317 -1.79 4.65 -14.69
C LEU A 317 -2.04 5.09 -16.14
#